data_AF-A0AAP6XHI8-F1
#
_entry.id   AF-A0AAP6XHI8-F1
#
_cell.length_a   1.000
_cell.length_b   1.000
_cell.length_c   1.000
_cell.angle_alpha   90.00
_cell.angle_beta   90.00
_cell.angle_gamma   90.00
#
_symmetry.space_group_name_H-M   'P 1'
#
loop_
_entity.id
_entity.type
_entity.pdbx_description
1 polymer ?
#
loop_
_entity_poly.entity_id
_entity_poly.type
_entity_poly.pdbx_seq_one_letter_code
_entity_poly.pdbx_strand_id
1 'polypeptide(L)'
;METNPEKIIDNLLKDMREVDDWICIADATAANEKDAFDATYEDVVTILEAVKESPSVTIGKVTRRFIDLPDNWSPSDVAKTIFSSADPITAMMHFWLRSTEGIYS
;
A
#
# COMPACT_ATOMS: atom_id res chain seq x y z
N MET A 1 -8.55 8.93 9.10
CA MET A 1 -7.43 8.07 8.75
C MET A 1 -6.86 7.42 10.00
N GLU A 2 -6.74 6.09 9.98
CA GLU A 2 -6.08 5.31 11.03
C GLU A 2 -4.55 5.57 11.02
N THR A 3 -3.93 5.55 12.20
CA THR A 3 -2.50 5.84 12.39
C THR A 3 -1.78 4.79 13.25
N ASN A 4 -2.51 3.88 13.89
CA ASN A 4 -1.92 2.74 14.59
C ASN A 4 -1.43 1.69 13.57
N PRO A 5 -0.13 1.32 13.58
CA PRO A 5 0.43 0.41 12.58
C PRO A 5 -0.24 -0.96 12.53
N GLU A 6 -0.57 -1.56 13.68
CA GLU A 6 -1.21 -2.87 13.74
C GLU A 6 -2.61 -2.83 13.10
N LYS A 7 -3.40 -1.80 13.43
CA LYS A 7 -4.71 -1.60 12.82
C LYS A 7 -4.66 -1.29 11.34
N ILE A 8 -3.64 -0.54 10.89
CA ILE A 8 -3.41 -0.30 9.47
C ILE A 8 -3.27 -1.65 8.77
N ILE A 9 -2.37 -2.51 9.24
CA ILE A 9 -2.15 -3.84 8.65
C ILE A 9 -3.43 -4.70 8.69
N ASP A 10 -4.14 -4.72 9.81
CA ASP A 10 -5.40 -5.46 9.93
C ASP A 10 -6.45 -5.00 8.91
N ASN A 11 -6.58 -3.69 8.70
CA ASN A 11 -7.47 -3.12 7.69
C ASN A 11 -7.06 -3.54 6.27
N LEU A 12 -5.76 -3.48 5.95
CA LEU A 12 -5.25 -3.91 4.64
C LEU A 12 -5.53 -5.40 4.38
N LEU A 13 -5.25 -6.25 5.36
CA LEU A 13 -5.49 -7.69 5.25
C LEU A 13 -6.99 -8.02 5.18
N LYS A 14 -7.83 -7.25 5.86
CA LYS A 14 -9.28 -7.38 5.77
C LYS A 14 -9.76 -7.02 4.36
N ASP A 15 -9.31 -5.90 3.82
CA ASP A 15 -9.67 -5.43 2.48
C ASP A 15 -9.28 -6.45 1.40
N MET A 16 -8.04 -6.96 1.44
CA MET A 16 -7.56 -8.05 0.55
C MET A 16 -8.46 -9.30 0.63
N ARG A 17 -8.93 -9.69 1.82
CA ARG A 17 -9.84 -10.83 1.99
C ARG A 17 -11.24 -10.55 1.44
N GLU A 18 -11.71 -9.31 1.48
CA GLU A 18 -13.02 -8.92 0.97
C GLU A 18 -13.04 -8.89 -0.56
N VAL A 19 -11.94 -8.48 -1.20
CA VAL A 19 -11.82 -8.45 -2.66
C VAL A 19 -11.28 -9.75 -3.27
N ASP A 20 -10.81 -10.69 -2.43
CA ASP A 20 -10.16 -11.94 -2.83
C ASP A 20 -8.96 -11.69 -3.80
N ASP A 21 -8.20 -10.62 -3.54
CA ASP A 21 -7.09 -10.16 -4.40
C ASP A 21 -6.09 -9.27 -3.62
N TRP A 22 -5.03 -8.85 -4.29
CA TRP A 22 -4.15 -7.76 -3.87
C TRP A 22 -4.86 -6.42 -3.91
N ILE A 23 -4.32 -5.44 -3.20
CA ILE A 23 -4.86 -4.08 -3.17
C ILE A 23 -3.77 -3.08 -3.53
N CYS A 24 -4.10 -1.98 -4.18
CA CYS A 24 -3.12 -0.92 -4.47
C CYS A 24 -3.03 0.10 -3.33
N ILE A 25 -2.11 1.06 -3.39
CA ILE A 25 -2.00 2.10 -2.35
C ILE A 25 -3.29 2.95 -2.26
N ALA A 26 -4.02 3.15 -3.36
CA ALA A 26 -5.28 3.88 -3.31
C ALA A 26 -6.33 3.12 -2.48
N ASP A 27 -6.46 1.82 -2.69
CA ASP A 27 -7.31 0.95 -1.87
C ASP A 27 -6.83 0.94 -0.41
N ALA A 28 -5.52 0.90 -0.19
CA ALA A 28 -4.92 0.96 1.14
C ALA A 28 -5.29 2.24 1.91
N THR A 29 -5.36 3.39 1.23
CA THR A 29 -5.87 4.63 1.85
C THR A 29 -7.36 4.51 2.19
N ALA A 30 -8.18 3.98 1.28
CA ALA A 30 -9.62 3.81 1.49
C ALA A 30 -9.92 2.85 2.65
N ALA A 31 -9.21 1.71 2.72
CA ALA A 31 -9.28 0.75 3.82
C ALA A 31 -8.93 1.37 5.19
N ASN A 32 -8.16 2.45 5.19
CA ASN A 32 -7.78 3.21 6.38
C ASN A 32 -8.55 4.53 6.53
N GLU A 33 -9.78 4.57 6.03
CA GLU A 33 -10.72 5.70 6.17
C GLU A 33 -10.18 7.02 5.61
N LYS A 34 -9.45 6.94 4.48
CA LYS A 34 -8.95 8.09 3.75
C LYS A 34 -9.29 7.93 2.28
N ASP A 35 -10.10 8.85 1.76
CA ASP A 35 -10.36 8.90 0.32
C ASP A 35 -9.04 9.09 -0.43
N ALA A 36 -8.76 8.23 -1.40
CA ALA A 36 -7.55 8.27 -2.21
C ALA A 36 -7.42 9.59 -3.00
N PHE A 37 -8.55 10.23 -3.37
CA PHE A 37 -8.54 11.55 -4.02
C PHE A 37 -8.05 12.66 -3.08
N ASP A 38 -8.22 12.49 -1.77
CA ASP A 38 -7.80 13.43 -0.73
C ASP A 38 -6.56 12.94 0.05
N ALA A 39 -5.93 11.85 -0.39
CA ALA A 39 -4.75 11.28 0.25
C ALA A 39 -3.54 12.20 0.06
N THR A 40 -2.84 12.47 1.16
CA THR A 40 -1.65 13.31 1.19
C THR A 40 -0.37 12.46 1.22
N TYR A 41 0.77 13.11 1.03
CA TYR A 41 2.08 12.48 1.16
C TYR A 41 2.24 11.78 2.52
N GLU A 42 1.87 12.44 3.61
CA GLU A 42 2.02 11.89 4.96
C GLU A 42 1.07 10.71 5.23
N ASP A 43 -0.12 10.74 4.63
CA ASP A 43 -1.07 9.62 4.71
C ASP A 43 -0.47 8.35 4.11
N VAL A 44 0.12 8.48 2.91
CA VAL A 44 0.78 7.37 2.22
C VAL A 44 2.05 6.93 2.94
N VAL A 45 2.86 7.85 3.46
CA VAL A 45 4.04 7.51 4.27
C VAL A 45 3.65 6.70 5.50
N THR A 46 2.61 7.12 6.23
CA THR A 46 2.13 6.42 7.43
C THR A 46 1.76 4.97 7.13
N ILE A 47 1.03 4.72 6.04
CA ILE A 47 0.67 3.37 5.61
C ILE A 47 1.91 2.56 5.22
N LEU A 48 2.82 3.17 4.46
CA LEU A 48 4.04 2.51 4.00
C LEU A 48 5.01 2.18 5.14
N GLU A 49 5.08 3.01 6.18
CA GLU A 49 5.85 2.72 7.39
C GLU A 49 5.28 1.50 8.12
N ALA A 50 3.95 1.41 8.27
CA ALA A 50 3.31 0.23 8.85
C ALA A 50 3.59 -1.04 8.01
N VAL A 51 3.51 -0.94 6.68
CA VAL A 51 3.84 -2.05 5.77
C VAL A 51 5.31 -2.46 5.89
N LYS A 52 6.23 -1.49 6.00
CA LYS A 52 7.68 -1.77 6.08
C LYS A 52 8.04 -2.61 7.30
N GLU A 53 7.39 -2.33 8.43
CA GLU A 53 7.65 -3.00 9.71
C GLU A 53 6.84 -4.30 9.88
N SER A 54 5.91 -4.59 8.97
CA SER A 54 5.04 -5.76 9.04
C SER A 54 5.62 -6.97 8.31
N PRO A 55 5.67 -8.16 8.94
CA PRO A 55 6.00 -9.39 8.24
C PRO A 55 4.84 -9.94 7.39
N SER A 56 3.62 -9.42 7.58
CA SER A 56 2.38 -9.98 7.01
C SER A 56 1.99 -9.40 5.65
N VAL A 57 2.55 -8.25 5.28
CA VAL A 57 2.24 -7.54 4.04
C VAL A 57 3.54 -7.12 3.37
N THR A 58 3.60 -7.27 2.04
CA THR A 58 4.72 -6.75 1.24
C THR A 58 4.19 -5.83 0.14
N ILE A 59 5.08 -4.99 -0.39
CA ILE A 59 4.80 -4.04 -1.47
C ILE A 59 5.59 -4.40 -2.72
N GLY A 60 4.98 -4.18 -3.88
CA GLY A 60 5.59 -4.39 -5.18
C GLY A 60 4.93 -3.57 -6.26
N LYS A 61 5.30 -3.87 -7.50
CA LYS A 61 4.66 -3.33 -8.70
C LYS A 61 4.12 -4.46 -9.56
N VAL A 62 2.94 -4.26 -10.14
CA VAL A 62 2.37 -5.16 -11.13
C VAL A 62 2.77 -4.65 -12.51
N THR A 63 3.53 -5.45 -13.24
CA THR A 63 3.83 -5.21 -14.66
C THR A 63 3.22 -6.34 -15.49
N ARG A 64 3.91 -7.47 -15.59
CA ARG A 64 3.36 -8.75 -16.10
C ARG A 64 3.16 -9.79 -15.01
N ARG A 65 3.85 -9.60 -13.89
CA ARG A 65 3.79 -10.36 -12.64
C ARG A 65 4.00 -9.38 -11.50
N PHE A 66 3.66 -9.77 -10.28
CA PHE A 66 4.06 -9.04 -9.10
C PHE A 66 5.59 -9.10 -8.96
N ILE A 67 6.21 -7.95 -8.75
CA ILE A 67 7.63 -7.85 -8.44
C ILE A 67 7.72 -7.09 -7.13
N ASP A 68 8.11 -7.79 -6.06
CA ASP A 68 8.37 -7.18 -4.77
C ASP A 68 9.38 -6.03 -4.93
N LEU A 69 9.19 -4.95 -4.19
CA LEU A 69 10.23 -3.93 -4.05
C LEU A 69 11.45 -4.54 -3.34
N PRO A 70 12.68 -4.07 -3.65
CA PRO A 70 13.88 -4.57 -2.97
C PRO A 70 13.83 -4.25 -1.47
N ASP A 71 14.38 -5.12 -0.62
CA ASP A 71 14.31 -4.99 0.85
C ASP A 71 14.77 -3.64 1.42
N ASN A 72 15.57 -2.88 0.68
CA ASN A 72 16.04 -1.54 1.05
C ASN A 72 15.12 -0.39 0.60
N TRP A 73 13.91 -0.68 0.12
CA TRP A 73 12.94 0.36 -0.25
C TRP A 73 12.59 1.27 0.94
N SER A 74 12.30 2.54 0.66
CA SER A 74 11.94 3.54 1.67
C SER A 74 10.48 3.99 1.51
N PRO A 75 9.68 4.05 2.60
CA PRO A 75 8.35 4.65 2.59
C PRO A 75 8.30 6.04 1.95
N SER A 76 9.25 6.91 2.30
CA SER A 76 9.31 8.27 1.78
C SER A 76 9.66 8.32 0.28
N ASP A 77 10.52 7.44 -0.22
CA ASP A 77 10.87 7.42 -1.64
C ASP A 77 9.72 6.93 -2.52
N VAL A 78 8.96 5.94 -2.04
CA VAL A 78 7.74 5.46 -2.70
C VAL A 78 6.68 6.56 -2.71
N ALA A 79 6.40 7.19 -1.56
CA ALA A 79 5.46 8.31 -1.48
C ALA A 79 5.89 9.48 -2.37
N LYS A 80 7.19 9.83 -2.36
CA LYS A 80 7.73 10.88 -3.23
C LYS A 80 7.56 10.55 -4.70
N THR A 81 7.73 9.29 -5.09
CA THR A 81 7.48 8.84 -6.47
C THR A 81 6.02 9.06 -6.86
N ILE A 82 5.08 8.75 -5.97
CA ILE A 82 3.64 8.93 -6.19
C ILE A 82 3.29 10.41 -6.34
N PHE A 83 3.70 11.25 -5.39
CA PHE A 83 3.34 12.67 -5.35
C PHE A 83 4.18 13.57 -6.27
N SER A 84 5.21 13.02 -6.92
CA SER A 84 5.90 13.70 -8.03
C SER A 84 5.17 13.50 -9.37
N SER A 85 4.17 12.61 -9.43
CA SER A 85 3.33 12.42 -10.61
C SER A 85 2.39 13.62 -10.82
N ALA A 86 2.09 13.94 -12.07
CA ALA A 86 1.00 14.86 -12.41
C ALA A 86 -0.38 14.29 -12.05
N ASP A 87 -0.46 12.96 -11.90
CA ASP A 87 -1.64 12.22 -11.43
C ASP A 87 -1.20 11.26 -10.32
N PRO A 88 -1.24 11.70 -9.04
CA PRO A 88 -0.87 10.87 -7.90
C PRO A 88 -1.77 9.66 -7.72
N ILE A 89 -3.06 9.75 -8.05
CA ILE A 89 -4.03 8.66 -7.86
C ILE A 89 -3.66 7.49 -8.76
N THR A 90 -3.46 7.75 -10.06
CA THR A 90 -2.97 6.72 -10.99
C THR A 90 -1.62 6.18 -10.54
N ALA A 91 -0.74 7.02 -9.98
CA ALA A 91 0.55 6.55 -9.47
C ALA A 91 0.41 5.64 -8.23
N MET A 92 -0.54 5.88 -7.32
CA MET A 92 -0.85 4.97 -6.21
C MET A 92 -1.29 3.59 -6.73
N MET A 93 -2.09 3.56 -7.80
CA MET A 93 -2.55 2.32 -8.43
C MET A 93 -1.44 1.49 -9.11
N HIS A 94 -0.22 2.02 -9.21
CA HIS A 94 0.93 1.27 -9.73
C HIS A 94 1.72 0.52 -8.64
N PHE A 95 1.45 0.79 -7.36
CA PHE A 95 2.07 0.11 -6.23
C PHE A 95 1.04 -0.77 -5.54
N TRP A 96 1.38 -2.04 -5.39
CA TRP A 96 0.46 -3.08 -4.93
C TRP A 96 0.97 -3.73 -3.66
N LEU A 97 0.03 -4.03 -2.77
CA LEU A 97 0.23 -4.69 -1.51
C LEU A 97 -0.34 -6.10 -1.60
N ARG A 98 0.38 -7.09 -1.09
CA ARG A 98 -0.10 -8.48 -0.98
C ARG A 98 0.21 -9.05 0.39
N SER A 99 -0.64 -9.97 0.84
CA SER A 99 -0.33 -10.82 1.99
C SER A 99 0.93 -11.67 1.71
N THR A 100 1.78 -11.81 2.72
CA THR A 100 2.91 -12.75 2.70
C THR A 100 2.50 -14.15 3.17
N GLU A 101 1.42 -14.24 3.95
CA GLU A 101 0.76 -15.49 4.31
C GLU A 101 -0.13 -15.89 3.13
N GLY A 102 0.33 -16.89 2.37
CA GLY A 102 -0.10 -17.16 1.01
C GLY A 102 -1.60 -17.41 0.83
N ILE A 103 -2.23 -16.59 -0.02
CA ILE A 103 -3.43 -16.97 -0.78
C ILE A 103 -3.26 -16.68 -2.29
N TYR A 104 -2.31 -15.83 -2.71
CA TYR A 104 -2.09 -15.53 -4.13
C TYR A 104 -0.58 -15.57 -4.47
N SER A 105 -0.09 -16.77 -4.73
CA SER A 105 1.24 -17.02 -5.32
C SER A 105 1.12 -17.42 -6.77
#